data_AF-A0A1X9ZA79-F1
#
_entry.id   AF-A0A1X9ZA79-F1
#
_cell.length_a   1.000
_cell.length_b   1.000
_cell.length_c   1.000
_cell.angle_alpha   90.00
_cell.angle_beta   90.00
_cell.angle_gamma   90.00
#
_symmetry.space_group_name_H-M   'P 1'
#
loop_
_entity.id
_entity.type
_entity.pdbx_description
1 polymer ?
#
loop_
_entity_poly.entity_id
_entity_poly.type
_entity_poly.pdbx_seq_one_letter_code
_entity_poly.pdbx_strand_id
1 'polypeptide(L)'
;MVLSLDKIYFFKVEELQNRKIAELNLSEPLKAVLMNNGYQNLKQLLELSPEEIMNIPGLNLKHLSEYKKFLIENNLQSSQKDF
;
A
#
# COMPACT_ATOMS: atom_id res chain seq x y z
N MET A 1 0.23 -29.15 -14.56
CA MET A 1 1.26 -28.48 -13.73
C MET A 1 0.53 -27.49 -12.84
N VAL A 2 0.23 -27.86 -11.59
CA VAL A 2 -0.49 -26.97 -10.67
C VAL A 2 0.56 -26.08 -10.02
N LEU A 3 0.46 -24.77 -10.23
CA LEU A 3 1.28 -23.80 -9.50
C LEU A 3 0.90 -23.90 -8.01
N SER A 4 1.87 -24.13 -7.13
CA SER A 4 1.65 -24.09 -5.68
C SER A 4 1.09 -22.73 -5.29
N LEU A 5 0.10 -22.71 -4.37
CA LEU A 5 -0.57 -21.50 -3.90
C LEU A 5 0.43 -20.42 -3.46
N ASP A 6 1.52 -20.81 -2.81
CA ASP A 6 2.58 -19.89 -2.36
C ASP A 6 3.22 -19.08 -3.49
N LYS A 7 3.40 -19.71 -4.67
CA LYS A 7 3.95 -19.00 -5.85
C LYS A 7 2.95 -18.00 -6.40
N ILE A 8 1.66 -18.35 -6.44
CA ILE A 8 0.60 -17.46 -6.93
C ILE A 8 0.48 -16.21 -6.04
N TYR A 9 0.56 -16.39 -4.72
CA TYR A 9 0.55 -15.28 -3.76
C TYR A 9 1.78 -14.38 -3.91
N PHE A 10 2.96 -14.96 -4.08
CA PHE A 10 4.19 -14.19 -4.29
C PHE A 10 4.14 -13.32 -5.55
N PHE A 11 3.70 -13.87 -6.69
CA PHE A 11 3.55 -13.10 -7.94
C PHE A 11 2.54 -11.95 -7.81
N LYS A 12 1.46 -12.15 -7.05
CA LYS A 12 0.43 -11.13 -6.84
C LYS A 12 0.95 -9.94 -6.01
N VAL A 13 1.82 -10.20 -5.03
CA VAL A 13 2.42 -9.15 -4.19
C VAL A 13 3.36 -8.27 -4.99
N GLU A 14 4.26 -8.86 -5.78
CA GLU A 14 5.23 -8.12 -6.60
C GLU A 14 4.55 -7.24 -7.65
N GLU A 15 3.47 -7.73 -8.28
CA GLU A 15 2.66 -6.93 -9.21
C GLU A 15 2.00 -5.74 -8.50
N LEU A 16 1.45 -5.96 -7.30
CA LEU A 16 0.73 -4.92 -6.55
C LEU A 16 1.65 -3.83 -6.02
N GLN A 17 2.88 -4.17 -5.60
CA GLN A 17 3.88 -3.19 -5.14
C GLN A 17 4.25 -2.18 -6.22
N ASN A 18 4.39 -2.64 -7.48
CA ASN A 18 4.75 -1.78 -8.60
C ASN A 18 3.55 -1.01 -9.18
N ARG A 19 2.33 -1.30 -8.73
CA ARG A 19 1.11 -0.65 -9.20
C ARG A 19 1.06 0.82 -8.77
N LYS A 20 0.54 1.68 -9.66
CA LYS A 20 0.39 3.11 -9.38
C LYS A 20 -0.66 3.35 -8.31
N ILE A 21 -0.48 4.38 -7.48
CA ILE A 21 -1.46 4.78 -6.45
C ILE A 21 -2.85 5.00 -7.05
N ALA A 22 -2.93 5.62 -8.23
CA ALA A 22 -4.19 5.87 -8.94
C ALA A 22 -4.99 4.58 -9.25
N GLU A 23 -4.29 3.47 -9.44
CA GLU A 23 -4.86 2.16 -9.82
C GLU A 23 -5.14 1.26 -8.60
N LEU A 24 -4.82 1.71 -7.39
CA LEU A 24 -5.14 0.99 -6.17
C LEU A 24 -6.63 1.09 -5.84
N ASN A 25 -7.14 0.08 -5.14
CA ASN A 25 -8.50 0.11 -4.61
C ASN A 25 -8.56 0.89 -3.29
N LEU A 26 -8.23 2.18 -3.38
CA LEU A 26 -8.30 3.17 -2.31
C LEU A 26 -9.29 4.26 -2.70
N SER A 27 -9.77 5.02 -1.73
CA SER A 27 -10.64 6.16 -1.96
C SER A 27 -9.91 7.28 -2.70
N GLU A 28 -10.64 8.00 -3.57
CA GLU A 28 -10.09 9.12 -4.32
C GLU A 28 -9.44 10.20 -3.43
N PRO A 29 -9.99 10.56 -2.25
CA PRO A 29 -9.32 11.47 -1.32
C PRO A 29 -7.96 10.95 -0.84
N LEU A 30 -7.86 9.66 -0.50
CA LEU A 30 -6.62 9.05 -0.06
C LEU A 30 -5.58 9.04 -1.19
N LYS A 31 -5.98 8.60 -2.39
CA LYS A 31 -5.11 8.66 -3.57
C LYS A 31 -4.60 10.06 -3.84
N ALA A 32 -5.47 11.06 -3.79
CA ALA A 32 -5.11 12.45 -4.02
C ALA A 32 -4.07 12.94 -3.00
N VAL A 33 -4.27 12.66 -1.70
CA VAL A 33 -3.28 13.03 -0.66
C VAL A 33 -1.93 12.37 -0.92
N LEU A 34 -1.90 11.06 -1.20
CA LEU A 34 -0.66 10.33 -1.44
C LEU A 34 0.08 10.86 -2.69
N MET A 35 -0.65 11.05 -3.79
CA MET A 35 -0.08 11.57 -5.04
C MET A 35 0.41 13.02 -4.90
N ASN A 36 -0.31 13.88 -4.17
CA ASN A 36 0.11 15.26 -3.90
C ASN A 36 1.39 15.33 -3.06
N ASN A 37 1.66 14.29 -2.25
CA ASN A 37 2.90 14.14 -1.49
C ASN A 37 4.02 13.45 -2.30
N GLY A 38 3.82 13.19 -3.60
CA GLY A 38 4.84 12.67 -4.50
C GLY A 38 4.92 11.14 -4.57
N TYR A 39 4.01 10.41 -3.93
CA TYR A 39 3.97 8.95 -4.00
C TYR A 39 3.25 8.50 -5.29
N GLN A 40 3.98 7.78 -6.14
CA GLN A 40 3.50 7.34 -7.46
C GLN A 40 3.07 5.88 -7.46
N ASN A 41 3.72 5.03 -6.67
CA ASN A 41 3.44 3.60 -6.57
C ASN A 41 3.37 3.13 -5.11
N LEU A 42 2.81 1.93 -4.91
CA LEU A 42 2.63 1.34 -3.59
C LEU A 42 3.96 1.03 -2.90
N LYS A 43 4.97 0.59 -3.65
CA LYS A 43 6.31 0.26 -3.14
C LYS A 43 6.90 1.42 -2.34
N GLN A 44 6.79 2.65 -2.83
CA GLN A 44 7.27 3.84 -2.12
C GLN A 44 6.59 4.04 -0.76
N LEU A 45 5.32 3.64 -0.60
CA LEU A 45 4.63 3.70 0.68
C LEU A 45 5.02 2.57 1.62
N LEU A 46 5.32 1.39 1.08
CA LEU A 46 5.79 0.25 1.86
C LEU A 46 7.20 0.45 2.41
N GLU A 47 8.01 1.27 1.74
CA GLU A 47 9.33 1.72 2.21
C GLU A 47 9.24 2.71 3.39
N LEU A 48 8.04 3.15 3.79
CA LEU A 48 7.81 4.01 4.94
C LEU A 48 7.38 3.19 6.17
N SER A 49 7.95 3.54 7.32
CA SER A 49 7.48 3.03 8.60
C SER A 49 6.07 3.53 8.90
N PRO A 50 5.31 2.85 9.79
CA PRO A 50 4.00 3.33 10.22
C PRO A 50 4.02 4.79 10.73
N GLU A 51 5.09 5.18 11.40
CA GLU A 51 5.30 6.54 11.93
C GLU A 51 5.54 7.54 10.79
N GLU A 52 6.35 7.19 9.79
CA GLU A 52 6.58 8.01 8.60
C GLU A 52 5.27 8.25 7.83
N ILE A 53 4.42 7.22 7.71
CA ILE A 53 3.08 7.37 7.09
C ILE A 53 2.18 8.28 7.90
N MET A 54 2.16 8.17 9.23
CA MET A 54 1.35 9.05 10.08
C MET A 54 1.73 10.53 9.94
N ASN A 55 2.98 10.81 9.58
CA ASN A 55 3.50 12.16 9.39
C ASN A 55 3.27 12.74 7.98
N ILE A 56 2.65 12.00 7.05
CA ILE A 56 2.35 12.51 5.71
C ILE A 56 1.32 13.66 5.79
N PRO A 57 1.67 14.87 5.31
CA PRO A 57 0.75 16.00 5.31
C PRO A 57 -0.58 15.70 4.60
N GLY A 58 -1.69 15.98 5.28
CA GLY A 58 -3.05 15.79 4.76
C GLY A 58 -3.64 14.39 4.98
N LEU A 59 -2.88 13.43 5.51
CA LEU A 59 -3.47 12.20 6.02
C LEU A 59 -4.21 12.47 7.32
N ASN A 60 -5.37 11.83 7.46
CA ASN A 60 -6.17 11.84 8.68
C ASN A 60 -6.39 10.40 9.14
N LEU A 61 -7.00 10.22 10.32
CA LEU A 61 -7.24 8.89 10.88
C LEU A 61 -8.08 7.99 9.96
N LYS A 62 -9.01 8.56 9.17
CA LYS A 62 -9.81 7.80 8.21
C LYS A 62 -8.94 7.24 7.10
N HIS A 63 -8.06 8.06 6.54
CA HIS A 63 -7.08 7.67 5.52
C HIS A 63 -6.13 6.57 6.04
N LEU A 64 -5.62 6.73 7.26
CA LEU A 64 -4.74 5.73 7.88
C LEU A 64 -5.45 4.40 8.12
N SER A 65 -6.69 4.43 8.59
CA SER A 65 -7.51 3.23 8.78
C SER A 65 -7.78 2.51 7.45
N GLU A 66 -8.08 3.27 6.40
CA GLU A 66 -8.29 2.73 5.05
C GLU A 66 -7.01 2.11 4.48
N TYR A 67 -5.88 2.81 4.55
CA TYR A 67 -4.60 2.29 4.10
C TYR A 67 -4.23 1.00 4.85
N LYS A 68 -4.41 0.99 6.18
CA LYS A 68 -4.17 -0.22 6.98
C LYS A 68 -5.04 -1.38 6.50
N LYS A 69 -6.35 -1.18 6.32
CA LYS A 69 -7.27 -2.22 5.80
C LYS A 69 -6.81 -2.76 4.46
N PHE A 70 -6.43 -1.87 3.54
CA PHE A 70 -5.89 -2.25 2.24
C PHE A 70 -4.65 -3.16 2.37
N LEU A 71 -3.73 -2.86 3.29
CA LEU A 71 -2.57 -3.75 3.53
C LEU A 71 -2.98 -5.13 4.06
N ILE A 72 -3.99 -5.19 4.95
CA ILE A 72 -4.49 -6.47 5.50
C ILE A 72 -5.13 -7.31 4.38
N GLU A 73 -6.04 -6.71 3.61
CA GLU A 73 -6.79 -7.39 2.54
C GLU A 73 -5.88 -7.94 1.44
N ASN A 74 -4.71 -7.32 1.25
CA ASN A 74 -3.73 -7.72 0.25
C ASN A 74 -2.52 -8.48 0.84
N ASN A 75 -2.52 -8.82 2.14
CA ASN A 75 -1.42 -9.51 2.82
C ASN A 75 -0.06 -8.79 2.70
N LEU A 76 -0.06 -7.46 2.70
CA LEU A 76 1.11 -6.60 2.53
C LEU A 76 1.69 -6.07 3.85
N GLN A 77 1.11 -6.45 4.97
CA GLN A 77 1.55 -6.09 6.31
C GLN A 77 3.06 -6.31 6.50
N SER A 78 3.54 -7.52 6.25
CA SER A 78 4.96 -7.88 6.37
C SER A 78 5.88 -7.23 5.32
N SER A 79 5.31 -6.58 4.31
CA SER A 79 6.06 -5.82 3.30
C SER A 79 6.28 -4.37 3.71
N GLN A 80 5.59 -3.88 4.75
CA GLN A 80 5.82 -2.55 5.28
C GLN A 80 7.13 -2.52 6.09
N LYS A 81 7.90 -1.45 5.91
CA LYS A 81 9.11 -1.19 6.70
C LYS A 81 8.77 -1.13 8.19
N ASP A 82 9.61 -1.75 9.00
CA ASP A 82 9.48 -1.78 10.47
C ASP A 82 8.16 -2.41 10.98
N PHE A 83 7.63 -3.40 10.23
CA PHE A 83 6.45 -4.20 10.63
C PHE A 83 6.80 -5.32 11.61
#